data_AF-A0AAU9REA7-F1
#
_entry.id   AF-A0AAU9REA7-F1
#
_cell.length_a   1.000
_cell.length_b   1.000
_cell.length_c   1.000
_cell.angle_alpha   90.00
_cell.angle_beta   90.00
_cell.angle_gamma   90.00
#
_symmetry.space_group_name_H-M   'P 1'
#
loop_
_entity.id
_entity.type
_entity.pdbx_description
1 polymer ?
#
loop_
_entity_poly.entity_id
_entity_poly.type
_entity_poly.pdbx_seq_one_letter_code
_entity_poly.pdbx_strand_id
1 'polypeptide(L)'
;MGNTDKLMNQIFDLKFTSKSLQRQARKCEKEEKSEKLKVKKAIEKGNMDGARIYAENAIRKRSEQMNYLRLSSRLDAVVARLDTQAKMATITKSMTNIVKSLESSLATGILRSYFPAISN
;
A
#
# COMPACT_ATOMS: atom_id res chain seq x y z
N MET A 1 15.93 -17.91 1.67
CA MET A 1 15.32 -16.63 2.09
C MET A 1 14.90 -15.84 0.86
N GLY A 2 13.94 -16.35 0.06
CA GLY A 2 13.84 -15.92 -1.36
C GLY A 2 12.59 -15.14 -1.77
N ASN A 3 11.47 -15.29 -1.07
CA ASN A 3 10.17 -14.83 -1.59
C ASN A 3 9.46 -13.82 -0.66
N THR A 4 9.51 -14.01 0.66
CA THR A 4 8.93 -13.09 1.63
C THR A 4 9.63 -11.73 1.64
N ASP A 5 10.96 -11.72 1.53
CA ASP A 5 11.75 -10.47 1.51
C ASP A 5 11.51 -9.68 0.22
N LYS A 6 11.37 -10.37 -0.92
CA LYS A 6 11.00 -9.75 -2.20
C LYS A 6 9.60 -9.12 -2.13
N LEU A 7 8.64 -9.84 -1.55
CA LEU A 7 7.27 -9.35 -1.35
C LEU A 7 7.26 -8.10 -0.42
N MET A 8 8.04 -8.11 0.65
CA MET A 8 8.17 -6.97 1.57
C MET A 8 8.74 -5.74 0.87
N ASN A 9 9.77 -5.91 0.04
CA ASN A 9 10.35 -4.83 -0.75
C ASN A 9 9.33 -4.25 -1.75
N GLN A 10 8.60 -5.12 -2.46
CA GLN A 10 7.54 -4.67 -3.38
C GLN A 10 6.43 -3.90 -2.66
N ILE A 11 6.01 -4.37 -1.48
CA ILE A 11 5.04 -3.65 -0.63
C ILE A 11 5.56 -2.26 -0.28
N PHE A 12 6.84 -2.14 0.08
CA PHE A 12 7.47 -0.86 0.41
C PHE A 12 7.47 0.10 -0.79
N ASP A 13 7.89 -0.36 -1.97
CA ASP A 13 7.93 0.44 -3.19
C ASP A 13 6.54 0.92 -3.61
N LEU A 14 5.52 0.07 -3.47
CA LEU A 14 4.13 0.41 -3.75
C LEU A 14 3.58 1.42 -2.73
N LYS A 15 3.89 1.27 -1.43
CA LYS A 15 3.54 2.26 -0.39
C LYS A 15 4.18 3.61 -0.67
N PHE A 16 5.45 3.61 -1.07
CA PHE A 16 6.17 4.84 -1.40
C PHE A 16 5.56 5.53 -2.63
N THR A 17 5.29 4.77 -3.68
CA THR A 17 4.63 5.27 -4.90
C THR A 17 3.25 5.83 -4.60
N SER A 18 2.42 5.13 -3.80
CA SER A 18 1.11 5.63 -3.38
C SER A 18 1.22 6.98 -2.67
N LYS A 19 2.14 7.11 -1.69
CA LYS A 19 2.37 8.40 -1.01
C LYS A 19 2.85 9.50 -1.96
N SER A 20 3.69 9.17 -2.94
CA SER A 20 4.13 10.13 -3.96
C SER A 20 2.95 10.64 -4.80
N LEU A 21 2.05 9.74 -5.22
CA LEU A 21 0.84 10.10 -5.96
C LEU A 21 -0.12 10.95 -5.12
N GLN A 22 -0.29 10.65 -3.82
CA GLN A 22 -1.08 11.49 -2.93
C GLN A 22 -0.50 12.91 -2.81
N ARG A 23 0.84 13.05 -2.79
CA ARG A 23 1.49 14.37 -2.81
C ARG A 23 1.26 15.10 -4.13
N GLN A 24 1.34 14.41 -5.26
CA GLN A 24 1.03 14.97 -6.58
C GLN A 24 -0.43 15.44 -6.67
N ALA A 25 -1.38 14.64 -6.16
CA ALA A 25 -2.79 15.04 -6.07
C ALA A 25 -2.95 16.34 -5.27
N ARG A 26 -2.33 16.45 -4.09
CA ARG A 26 -2.36 17.68 -3.27
C ARG A 26 -1.71 18.87 -3.98
N LYS A 27 -0.67 18.64 -4.79
CA LYS A 27 -0.03 19.69 -5.60
C LYS A 27 -1.01 20.20 -6.67
N CYS A 28 -1.66 19.30 -7.42
CA CYS A 28 -2.69 19.65 -8.39
C CYS A 28 -3.85 20.43 -7.76
N GLU A 29 -4.28 20.07 -6.54
CA GLU A 29 -5.33 20.81 -5.82
C GLU A 29 -4.92 22.26 -5.49
N LYS A 30 -3.66 22.47 -5.10
CA LYS A 30 -3.13 23.84 -4.85
C LYS A 30 -3.04 24.64 -6.14
N GLU A 31 -2.58 24.01 -7.23
CA GLU A 31 -2.51 24.63 -8.56
C GLU A 31 -3.92 25.00 -9.07
N GLU A 32 -4.90 24.10 -8.92
CA GLU A 32 -6.31 24.36 -9.26
C GLU A 32 -6.86 25.58 -8.51
N LYS A 33 -6.61 25.68 -7.19
CA LYS A 33 -7.03 26.84 -6.39
C LYS A 33 -6.39 28.14 -6.87
N SER A 34 -5.11 28.10 -7.25
CA SER A 34 -4.40 29.24 -7.83
C SER A 34 -5.02 29.67 -9.17
N GLU A 35 -5.31 28.74 -10.07
CA GLU A 35 -5.94 29.02 -11.35
C GLU A 35 -7.37 29.59 -11.17
N LYS A 36 -8.16 29.05 -10.25
CA LYS A 36 -9.48 29.62 -9.90
C LYS A 36 -9.39 31.07 -9.42
N LEU A 37 -8.37 31.42 -8.66
CA LEU A 37 -8.14 32.80 -8.23
C LEU A 37 -7.78 33.70 -9.42
N LYS A 38 -6.97 33.19 -10.37
CA LYS A 38 -6.65 33.92 -11.61
C LYS A 38 -7.89 34.13 -12.48
N VAL A 39 -8.80 33.17 -12.57
CA VAL A 39 -10.10 33.33 -13.24
C VAL A 39 -10.85 34.52 -12.65
N LYS A 40 -11.01 34.56 -11.33
CA LYS A 40 -11.71 35.68 -10.65
C LYS A 40 -11.08 37.02 -10.99
N LYS A 41 -9.76 37.13 -10.86
CA LYS A 41 -9.01 38.37 -11.18
C LYS A 41 -9.11 38.76 -12.66
N ALA A 42 -9.16 37.80 -13.57
CA ALA A 42 -9.28 38.07 -15.00
C ALA A 42 -10.68 38.62 -15.35
N ILE A 43 -11.73 38.07 -14.74
CA ILE A 43 -13.10 38.56 -14.87
C ILE A 43 -13.23 39.99 -14.33
N GLU A 44 -12.69 40.25 -13.14
CA GLU A 44 -12.70 41.61 -12.53
C GLU A 44 -12.02 42.66 -13.42
N LYS A 45 -11.02 42.25 -14.21
CA LYS A 45 -10.30 43.11 -15.17
C LYS A 45 -10.97 43.21 -16.54
N GLY A 46 -12.11 42.53 -16.76
CA GLY A 46 -12.78 42.46 -18.06
C GLY A 46 -12.07 41.57 -19.10
N ASN A 47 -11.03 40.82 -18.72
CA ASN A 47 -10.31 39.91 -19.62
C ASN A 47 -10.97 38.53 -19.66
N MET A 48 -12.06 38.42 -20.42
CA MET A 48 -12.84 37.19 -20.52
C MET A 48 -12.10 36.05 -21.22
N ASP A 49 -11.24 36.35 -22.21
CA ASP A 49 -10.47 35.32 -22.90
C ASP A 49 -9.40 34.71 -21.98
N GLY A 50 -8.71 35.54 -21.19
CA GLY A 50 -7.80 35.07 -20.15
C GLY A 50 -8.51 34.26 -19.07
N ALA A 51 -9.73 34.66 -18.69
CA ALA A 51 -10.55 33.90 -17.74
C ALA A 51 -10.91 32.50 -18.25
N ARG A 52 -11.24 32.35 -19.55
CA ARG A 52 -11.51 31.04 -20.16
C ARG A 52 -10.28 30.13 -20.10
N ILE A 53 -9.10 30.64 -20.45
CA ILE A 53 -7.86 29.87 -20.42
C ILE A 53 -7.53 29.38 -19.00
N TYR A 54 -7.63 30.25 -17.98
CA TYR A 54 -7.41 29.86 -16.59
C TYR A 54 -8.46 28.86 -16.08
N ALA A 55 -9.71 28.97 -16.55
CA ALA A 55 -10.76 28.02 -16.20
C ALA A 55 -10.50 26.62 -16.77
N GLU A 56 -10.07 26.53 -18.03
CA GLU A 56 -9.65 25.26 -18.65
C GLU A 56 -8.48 24.63 -17.91
N ASN A 57 -7.48 25.44 -17.51
CA ASN A 57 -6.37 24.97 -16.70
C ASN A 57 -6.84 24.41 -15.36
N ALA A 58 -7.77 25.09 -14.68
CA ALA A 58 -8.35 24.59 -13.42
C ALA A 58 -9.09 23.25 -13.63
N ILE A 59 -9.87 23.10 -14.70
CA ILE A 59 -10.58 21.85 -15.03
C ILE A 59 -9.59 20.71 -15.29
N ARG A 60 -8.51 20.99 -16.03
CA ARG A 60 -7.44 20.03 -16.29
C ARG A 60 -6.79 19.58 -14.98
N LYS A 61 -6.44 20.53 -14.10
CA LYS A 61 -5.79 20.24 -12.80
C LYS A 61 -6.69 19.44 -11.86
N ARG A 62 -7.99 19.72 -11.82
CA ARG A 62 -8.97 18.91 -11.10
C ARG A 62 -9.01 17.47 -11.62
N SER A 63 -8.97 17.30 -12.94
CA SER A 63 -9.00 15.96 -13.56
C SER A 63 -7.72 15.17 -13.25
N GLU A 64 -6.55 15.82 -13.35
CA GLU A 64 -5.25 15.25 -12.93
C GLU A 64 -5.26 14.84 -11.45
N GLN A 65 -5.72 15.73 -10.56
CA GLN A 65 -5.85 15.45 -9.13
C GLN A 65 -6.67 14.18 -8.87
N MET A 66 -7.85 14.08 -9.49
CA MET A 66 -8.73 12.91 -9.34
C MET A 66 -8.10 11.63 -9.89
N ASN A 67 -7.35 11.71 -10.98
CA ASN A 67 -6.64 10.56 -11.53
C ASN A 67 -5.53 10.08 -10.59
N TYR A 68 -4.74 11.00 -10.02
CA TYR A 68 -3.71 10.66 -9.04
C TYR A 68 -4.31 10.04 -7.76
N LEU A 69 -5.41 10.60 -7.26
CA LEU A 69 -6.09 10.08 -6.08
C LEU A 69 -6.67 8.68 -6.33
N ARG A 70 -7.33 8.47 -7.48
CA ARG A 70 -7.83 7.14 -7.85
C ARG A 70 -6.70 6.11 -7.96
N LEU A 71 -5.56 6.48 -8.55
CA LEU A 71 -4.42 5.59 -8.66
C LEU A 71 -3.81 5.28 -7.29
N SER A 72 -3.63 6.29 -6.42
CA SER A 72 -3.10 6.05 -5.07
C SER A 72 -4.02 5.14 -4.26
N SER A 73 -5.34 5.35 -4.30
CA SER A 73 -6.30 4.47 -3.60
C SER A 73 -6.26 3.03 -4.10
N ARG A 74 -6.08 2.84 -5.41
CA ARG A 74 -5.90 1.49 -5.98
C ARG A 74 -4.60 0.84 -5.47
N LEU A 75 -3.51 1.59 -5.41
CA LEU A 75 -2.24 1.09 -4.86
C LEU A 75 -2.36 0.77 -3.37
N ASP A 76 -3.02 1.62 -2.58
CA ASP A 76 -3.26 1.38 -1.15
C ASP A 76 -4.08 0.09 -0.93
N ALA A 77 -5.08 -0.17 -1.77
CA ALA A 77 -5.86 -1.41 -1.71
C ALA A 77 -5.02 -2.65 -2.07
N VAL A 78 -4.16 -2.56 -3.09
CA VAL A 78 -3.23 -3.65 -3.45
C VAL A 78 -2.26 -3.91 -2.31
N VAL A 79 -1.67 -2.85 -1.75
CA VAL A 79 -0.78 -2.93 -0.59
C VAL A 79 -1.43 -3.63 0.59
N ALA A 80 -2.69 -3.29 0.94
CA ALA A 80 -3.39 -3.92 2.05
C ALA A 80 -3.58 -5.45 1.86
N ARG A 81 -3.83 -5.87 0.62
CA ARG A 81 -3.92 -7.30 0.26
C ARG A 81 -2.55 -7.99 0.38
N LEU A 82 -1.50 -7.35 -0.15
CA LEU A 82 -0.13 -7.89 -0.08
C LEU A 82 0.38 -7.97 1.37
N ASP A 83 0.11 -6.96 2.21
CA ASP A 83 0.41 -6.97 3.64
C ASP A 83 -0.27 -8.16 4.34
N THR A 84 -1.54 -8.42 4.00
CA THR A 84 -2.28 -9.57 4.54
C THR A 84 -1.65 -10.88 4.10
N GLN A 85 -1.29 -11.01 2.82
CA GLN A 85 -0.60 -12.20 2.30
C GLN A 85 0.77 -12.43 2.97
N ALA A 86 1.56 -11.37 3.17
CA ALA A 86 2.85 -11.46 3.84
C ALA A 86 2.70 -11.93 5.30
N LYS A 87 1.70 -11.40 6.03
CA LYS A 87 1.37 -11.85 7.38
C LYS A 87 0.91 -13.31 7.41
N MET A 88 0.04 -13.71 6.50
CA MET A 88 -0.43 -15.09 6.40
C MET A 88 0.72 -16.07 6.10
N ALA A 89 1.64 -15.71 5.20
CA ALA A 89 2.82 -16.53 4.92
C ALA A 89 3.68 -16.75 6.18
N THR A 90 3.80 -15.74 7.03
CA THR A 90 4.53 -15.83 8.30
C THR A 90 3.80 -16.74 9.29
N ILE A 91 2.48 -16.58 9.44
CA ILE A 91 1.65 -17.42 10.32
C ILE A 91 1.71 -18.89 9.88
N THR A 92 1.55 -19.17 8.58
CA THR A 92 1.63 -20.54 8.05
C THR A 92 2.97 -21.18 8.37
N LYS A 93 4.08 -20.43 8.20
CA LYS A 93 5.43 -20.93 8.54
C LYS A 93 5.55 -21.27 10.03
N SER A 94 5.05 -20.39 10.91
CA SER A 94 5.04 -20.63 12.37
C SER A 94 4.19 -21.85 12.72
N MET A 95 3.02 -21.99 12.09
CA MET A 95 2.12 -23.13 12.32
C MET A 95 2.77 -24.45 11.92
N THR A 96 3.43 -24.51 10.76
CA THR A 96 4.19 -25.69 10.32
C THR A 96 5.28 -26.08 11.32
N ASN A 97 5.98 -25.10 11.90
CA ASN A 97 7.01 -25.37 12.90
C ASN A 97 6.43 -25.90 14.21
N ILE A 98 5.28 -25.38 14.66
CA ILE A 98 4.58 -25.88 15.86
C ILE A 98 4.13 -27.32 15.66
N VAL A 99 3.51 -27.65 14.51
CA VAL A 99 3.06 -29.01 14.21
C VAL A 99 4.24 -29.99 14.22
N LYS A 100 5.38 -29.63 13.62
CA LYS A 100 6.60 -30.45 13.66
C LYS A 100 7.12 -30.67 15.08
N SER A 101 7.09 -29.63 15.92
CA SER A 101 7.51 -29.72 17.33
C SER A 101 6.59 -30.66 18.13
N LEU A 102 5.28 -30.60 17.88
CA LEU A 102 4.30 -31.49 18.50
C LEU A 102 4.51 -32.95 18.06
N GLU A 103 4.71 -33.20 16.77
CA GLU A 103 5.00 -34.54 16.23
C GLU A 103 6.27 -35.14 16.85
N SER A 104 7.34 -34.34 16.94
CA SER A 104 8.59 -34.76 17.59
C SER A 104 8.37 -35.08 19.07
N SER A 105 7.64 -34.23 19.81
CA SER A 105 7.38 -34.43 21.23
C SER A 105 6.53 -35.69 21.48
N LEU A 106 5.54 -35.95 20.63
CA LEU A 106 4.71 -37.14 20.68
C LEU A 106 5.54 -38.40 20.38
N ALA A 107 6.39 -38.37 19.34
CA ALA A 107 7.27 -39.49 19.00
C ALA A 107 8.27 -39.81 20.13
N THR A 108 8.87 -38.78 20.75
CA THR A 108 9.77 -38.96 21.90
C THR A 108 9.03 -39.45 23.15
N GLY A 109 7.84 -38.92 23.43
CA GLY A 109 7.00 -39.37 24.55
C GLY A 109 6.62 -40.84 24.42
N ILE A 110 6.27 -41.27 23.21
CA ILE A 110 6.00 -42.68 22.90
C ILE A 110 7.28 -43.51 23.07
N LEU A 111 8.40 -43.14 22.43
CA LEU A 111 9.66 -43.88 22.56
C LEU A 111 10.12 -44.06 24.01
N ARG A 112 9.97 -43.01 24.84
CA ARG A 112 10.30 -43.09 26.27
C ARG A 112 9.37 -44.02 27.05
N SER A 113 8.10 -44.09 26.68
CA SER A 113 7.14 -45.03 27.28
C SER A 113 7.39 -46.50 26.88
N TYR A 114 8.03 -46.76 25.73
CA TYR A 114 8.37 -48.10 25.27
C TYR A 114 9.72 -48.63 25.80
N PHE A 115 10.57 -47.78 26.40
CA PHE A 115 11.82 -48.19 27.08
C PHE A 115 11.88 -47.84 28.59
N PRO A 116 10.94 -48.25 29.46
CA PRO A 116 11.05 -47.92 30.89
C PRO A 116 12.04 -48.78 31.69
N ALA A 117 12.66 -49.82 31.14
CA ALA A 117 13.40 -50.77 31.96
C ALA A 117 14.52 -51.52 31.21
N ILE A 118 15.69 -50.89 31.04
CA ILE A 118 16.98 -51.60 31.05
C ILE A 118 17.98 -50.71 31.80
N SER A 119 17.82 -50.61 33.11
CA SER A 119 18.84 -50.13 34.04
C SER A 119 18.71 -50.93 35.32
N ASN A 120 19.39 -52.07 35.34
CA ASN A 120 19.85 -52.76 36.55
C ASN A 120 21.21 -53.35 36.22
#